data_AF-A0A6A5E3N4-F1
#
_entry.id   AF-A0A6A5E3N4-F1
#
_cell.length_a   1.000
_cell.length_b   1.000
_cell.length_c   1.000
_cell.angle_alpha   90.00
_cell.angle_beta   90.00
_cell.angle_gamma   90.00
#
_symmetry.space_group_name_H-M   'P 1'
#
loop_
_entity.id
_entity.type
_entity.pdbx_description
1 polymer ?
#
loop_
_entity_poly.entity_id
_entity_poly.type
_entity_poly.pdbx_seq_one_letter_code
_entity_poly.pdbx_strand_id
1 'polypeptide(L)'
;MLSARAPLSVKNENSVSSKMDTMSLNKENTPPSLNTTRILASKTARKIFDDATPKAVKKSSEEEEEPLLKENPRRFVIFPIQYHDIWQMYKKAEASFWTAEEVDLSKDGQHWDSLKDEERYFISHVLAFFAASDGIVNENLVERFTQEVQVTEARCFYGFQIAMENIHSEMYSLLINTYIKKPAEREYLFNAIETLPCVKKKADWAINWIGNQNAGFGERVVAFAAVEGIFFSGSFAAIFWLKKRGLMPGLTFSNELISRDEGLHCDFACLMFKHLVNKPSAETVTEIIRNAVEIEQEFLTEALPVKLIGMNCELMKQYIEFVADRLMLELGFTKIYRVENPFDFMENISLEGKTNFFEKRVGEYQRMGVMSGSTDNTFRLDADF
;
A
#
# COMPACT_ATOMS: atom_id res chain seq x y z
N MET A 1 8.29 71.04 -48.14
CA MET A 1 9.53 70.25 -48.00
C MET A 1 9.13 68.97 -47.26
N LEU A 2 8.84 67.84 -47.95
CA LEU A 2 9.78 66.75 -48.32
C LEU A 2 10.73 66.43 -47.15
N SER A 3 10.76 65.24 -46.54
CA SER A 3 10.91 63.87 -47.08
C SER A 3 10.61 62.87 -45.94
N ALA A 4 9.64 61.94 -46.06
CA ALA A 4 9.69 60.58 -46.63
C ALA A 4 10.55 59.55 -45.85
N ARG A 5 9.89 58.47 -45.42
CA ARG A 5 10.41 57.22 -44.81
C ARG A 5 11.29 56.42 -45.79
N ALA A 6 12.24 55.65 -45.25
CA ALA A 6 12.72 54.39 -45.85
C ALA A 6 13.23 53.41 -44.76
N PRO A 7 13.23 52.08 -45.00
CA PRO A 7 13.09 51.03 -44.00
C PRO A 7 14.39 50.29 -43.65
N LEU A 8 14.38 49.59 -42.51
CA LEU A 8 15.43 48.65 -42.09
C LEU A 8 15.46 47.42 -43.02
N SER A 9 16.62 47.20 -43.61
CA SER A 9 16.95 46.12 -44.55
C SER A 9 17.18 44.79 -43.81
N VAL A 10 16.48 43.75 -44.25
CA VAL A 10 16.78 42.33 -43.99
C VAL A 10 18.03 41.93 -44.78
N LYS A 11 19.09 41.43 -44.12
CA LYS A 11 20.11 40.60 -44.76
C LYS A 11 20.69 39.52 -43.82
N ASN A 12 20.48 38.29 -44.27
CA ASN A 12 21.28 37.06 -44.14
C ASN A 12 21.55 36.45 -42.77
N GLU A 13 20.71 35.47 -42.46
CA GLU A 13 21.07 34.19 -41.84
C GLU A 13 22.28 33.55 -42.57
N ASN A 14 23.14 32.86 -41.80
CA ASN A 14 24.38 32.15 -42.16
C ASN A 14 25.70 32.88 -41.85
N SER A 15 26.03 33.00 -40.56
CA SER A 15 27.43 33.09 -40.12
C SER A 15 27.74 32.67 -38.67
N VAL A 16 26.80 32.09 -37.92
CA VAL A 16 27.06 31.60 -36.56
C VAL A 16 27.06 30.07 -36.53
N SER A 17 27.94 29.46 -37.33
CA SER A 17 28.21 28.02 -37.30
C SER A 17 29.65 27.76 -37.70
N SER A 18 30.60 28.16 -36.85
CA SER A 18 31.99 27.69 -36.94
C SER A 18 32.88 27.95 -35.70
N LYS A 19 32.32 28.27 -34.53
CA LYS A 19 33.13 28.50 -33.32
C LYS A 19 32.51 27.93 -32.04
N MET A 20 32.16 26.65 -32.05
CA MET A 20 31.86 25.90 -30.81
C MET A 20 32.37 24.45 -30.82
N ASP A 21 33.31 24.10 -31.70
CA ASP A 21 34.01 22.81 -31.66
C ASP A 21 35.41 22.99 -31.05
N THR A 22 35.49 23.16 -29.73
CA THR A 22 36.64 22.80 -28.88
C THR A 22 36.40 23.26 -27.43
N MET A 23 35.55 22.53 -26.70
CA MET A 23 35.68 22.45 -25.25
C MET A 23 35.70 20.97 -24.84
N SER A 24 36.87 20.54 -24.37
CA SER A 24 37.10 19.21 -23.81
C SER A 24 36.26 19.03 -22.54
N LEU A 25 35.33 18.08 -22.57
CA LEU A 25 34.61 17.63 -21.39
C LEU A 25 35.59 16.87 -20.47
N ASN A 26 35.93 17.48 -19.35
CA ASN A 26 36.66 16.84 -18.28
C ASN A 26 35.82 15.67 -17.71
N LYS A 27 36.47 14.52 -17.58
CA LYS A 27 35.97 13.28 -17.00
C LYS A 27 35.84 13.41 -15.49
N GLU A 28 34.76 13.96 -14.99
CA GLU A 28 34.37 13.90 -13.57
C GLU A 28 32.86 14.08 -13.47
N ASN A 29 32.11 13.05 -13.89
CA ASN A 29 30.71 12.75 -13.51
C ASN A 29 30.19 11.55 -14.31
N THR A 30 30.93 10.44 -14.28
CA THR A 30 30.42 9.15 -14.73
C THR A 30 29.90 8.43 -13.48
N PRO A 31 28.59 8.09 -13.38
CA PRO A 31 28.11 7.27 -12.29
C PRO A 31 28.85 5.92 -12.34
N PRO A 32 29.25 5.34 -11.20
CA PRO A 32 29.84 4.01 -11.20
C PRO A 32 28.85 3.02 -11.81
N SER A 33 29.37 2.10 -12.63
CA SER A 33 28.63 1.04 -13.29
C SER A 33 27.64 0.39 -12.33
N LEU A 34 26.36 0.36 -12.72
CA LEU A 34 25.26 -0.33 -12.06
C LEU A 34 25.64 -1.80 -11.86
N ASN A 35 26.23 -2.10 -10.69
CA ASN A 35 26.37 -3.45 -10.18
C ASN A 35 24.97 -3.92 -9.75
N THR A 36 24.40 -4.78 -10.58
CA THR A 36 23.49 -5.88 -10.25
C THR A 36 22.80 -5.81 -8.89
N THR A 37 21.94 -4.81 -8.70
CA THR A 37 20.90 -4.82 -7.65
C THR A 37 19.59 -4.50 -8.33
N ARG A 38 19.26 -5.28 -9.36
CA ARG A 38 17.93 -5.30 -9.95
C ARG A 38 17.09 -6.13 -8.99
N ILE A 39 16.36 -5.41 -8.14
CA ILE A 39 15.39 -5.94 -7.20
C ILE A 39 14.52 -6.99 -7.88
N LEU A 40 14.31 -8.07 -7.13
CA LEU A 40 13.69 -9.33 -7.53
C LEU A 40 12.22 -9.16 -7.92
N ALA A 41 11.98 -8.87 -9.18
CA ALA A 41 10.85 -9.49 -9.85
C ALA A 41 11.27 -10.92 -10.18
N SER A 42 10.61 -11.91 -9.55
CA SER A 42 10.85 -13.33 -9.81
C SER A 42 10.82 -13.58 -11.34
N LYS A 43 11.57 -14.58 -11.82
CA LYS A 43 11.51 -14.96 -13.24
C LYS A 43 10.07 -15.33 -13.68
N THR A 44 9.20 -15.64 -12.72
CA THR A 44 7.76 -15.88 -12.89
C THR A 44 7.00 -14.57 -13.16
N ALA A 45 7.24 -13.50 -12.39
CA ALA A 45 6.65 -12.19 -12.62
C ALA A 45 7.03 -11.67 -14.02
N ARG A 46 8.33 -11.68 -14.37
CA ARG A 46 8.79 -11.22 -15.70
C ARG A 46 8.16 -12.00 -16.87
N LYS A 47 7.95 -13.30 -16.75
CA LYS A 47 7.31 -14.11 -17.80
C LYS A 47 5.83 -13.79 -18.01
N ILE A 48 5.13 -13.33 -16.98
CA ILE A 48 3.73 -12.92 -17.06
C ILE A 48 3.62 -11.50 -17.64
N PHE A 49 4.55 -10.61 -17.29
CA PHE A 49 4.57 -9.23 -17.78
C PHE A 49 5.18 -9.06 -19.18
N ASP A 50 6.06 -9.94 -19.64
CA ASP A 50 6.63 -9.88 -21.01
C ASP A 50 5.60 -10.24 -22.11
N ASP A 51 4.49 -10.92 -21.77
CA ASP A 51 3.38 -11.19 -22.72
C ASP A 51 2.41 -9.99 -22.86
N ALA A 52 2.56 -8.94 -22.06
CA ALA A 52 1.78 -7.70 -22.14
C ALA A 52 2.37 -6.73 -23.19
N THR A 53 2.34 -7.11 -24.46
CA THR A 53 2.35 -6.08 -25.51
C THR A 53 1.06 -5.26 -25.39
N PRO A 54 1.09 -3.91 -25.43
CA PRO A 54 -0.12 -3.11 -25.34
C PRO A 54 -0.89 -3.22 -26.66
N LYS A 55 -1.62 -4.32 -26.83
CA LYS A 55 -2.73 -4.39 -27.78
C LYS A 55 -3.86 -3.61 -27.15
N ALA A 56 -4.43 -2.66 -27.91
CA ALA A 56 -5.62 -1.93 -27.50
C ALA A 56 -6.68 -2.94 -27.04
N VAL A 57 -6.89 -3.01 -25.73
CA VAL A 57 -7.95 -3.80 -25.12
C VAL A 57 -9.25 -3.22 -25.68
N LYS A 58 -10.00 -4.03 -26.43
CA LYS A 58 -11.37 -3.66 -26.80
C LYS A 58 -12.15 -3.56 -25.49
N LYS A 59 -12.39 -2.35 -25.00
CA LYS A 59 -13.27 -2.08 -23.87
C LYS A 59 -14.61 -2.77 -24.14
N SER A 60 -15.11 -3.52 -23.18
CA SER A 60 -16.45 -4.11 -23.28
C SER A 60 -17.48 -2.97 -23.23
N SER A 61 -18.67 -3.16 -23.82
CA SER A 61 -19.73 -2.14 -23.79
C SER A 61 -20.18 -1.76 -22.36
N GLU A 62 -19.91 -2.63 -21.38
CA GLU A 62 -20.23 -2.44 -19.96
C GLU A 62 -19.19 -1.55 -19.24
N GLU A 63 -17.92 -1.58 -19.66
CA GLU A 63 -16.86 -0.69 -19.13
C GLU A 63 -17.04 0.77 -19.59
N GLU A 64 -17.74 1.01 -20.69
CA GLU A 64 -18.03 2.36 -21.20
C GLU A 64 -19.12 3.10 -20.39
N GLU A 65 -19.92 2.37 -19.61
CA GLU A 65 -20.95 2.94 -18.73
C GLU A 65 -20.43 3.31 -17.33
N GLU A 66 -19.30 2.74 -16.91
CA GLU A 66 -18.75 2.95 -15.56
C GLU A 66 -18.21 4.37 -15.37
N PRO A 67 -18.77 5.18 -14.44
CA PRO A 67 -18.33 6.55 -14.22
C PRO A 67 -16.85 6.66 -13.82
N LEU A 68 -16.34 5.64 -13.12
CA LEU A 68 -14.95 5.57 -12.68
C LEU A 68 -13.96 5.36 -13.83
N LEU A 69 -14.37 4.69 -14.91
CA LEU A 69 -13.50 4.23 -16.01
C LEU A 69 -13.67 5.06 -17.30
N LYS A 70 -14.72 5.89 -17.35
CA LYS A 70 -15.01 6.74 -18.50
C LYS A 70 -13.94 7.81 -18.69
N GLU A 71 -13.43 7.89 -19.92
CA GLU A 71 -12.39 8.86 -20.28
C GLU A 71 -12.81 10.30 -19.95
N ASN A 72 -11.90 11.01 -19.29
CA ASN A 72 -12.12 12.38 -18.86
C ASN A 72 -11.05 13.33 -19.42
N PRO A 73 -11.03 13.58 -20.74
CA PRO A 73 -9.97 14.32 -21.41
C PRO A 73 -9.87 15.80 -21.01
N ARG A 74 -10.82 16.31 -20.22
CA ARG A 74 -10.93 17.73 -19.86
C ARG A 74 -10.56 18.03 -18.41
N ARG A 75 -10.10 17.05 -17.62
CA ARG A 75 -9.87 17.22 -16.17
C ARG A 75 -8.40 17.12 -15.78
N PHE A 76 -7.60 18.07 -16.27
CA PHE A 76 -6.21 18.30 -15.83
C PHE A 76 -6.10 19.21 -14.60
N VAL A 77 -7.20 19.86 -14.22
CA VAL A 77 -7.30 20.70 -13.03
C VAL A 77 -8.16 20.00 -11.98
N ILE A 78 -7.69 20.01 -10.74
CA ILE A 78 -8.36 19.24 -9.67
C ILE A 78 -9.68 19.88 -9.23
N PHE A 79 -9.76 21.22 -9.28
CA PHE A 79 -10.96 21.96 -8.93
C PHE A 79 -11.86 22.20 -10.16
N PRO A 80 -13.20 22.21 -9.96
CA PRO A 80 -13.91 21.90 -8.72
C PRO A 80 -13.91 20.39 -8.38
N ILE A 81 -13.93 20.07 -7.09
CA ILE A 81 -14.08 18.68 -6.61
C ILE A 81 -15.48 18.19 -6.98
N GLN A 82 -15.56 16.98 -7.54
CA GLN A 82 -16.80 16.33 -7.95
C GLN A 82 -17.15 15.19 -6.99
N TYR A 83 -16.15 14.38 -6.61
CA TYR A 83 -16.30 13.26 -5.69
C TYR A 83 -15.73 13.63 -4.32
N HIS A 84 -16.58 14.23 -3.48
CA HIS A 84 -16.17 14.77 -2.18
C HIS A 84 -15.81 13.68 -1.18
N ASP A 85 -16.49 12.54 -1.23
CA ASP A 85 -16.22 11.35 -0.43
C ASP A 85 -14.84 10.74 -0.76
N ILE A 86 -14.52 10.60 -2.06
CA ILE A 86 -13.20 10.14 -2.54
C ILE A 86 -12.12 11.14 -2.10
N TRP A 87 -12.38 12.44 -2.25
CA TRP A 87 -11.44 13.48 -1.84
C TRP A 87 -11.19 13.50 -0.33
N GLN A 88 -12.22 13.24 0.48
CA GLN A 88 -12.10 13.13 1.93
C GLN A 88 -11.20 11.95 2.33
N MET A 89 -11.32 10.81 1.66
CA MET A 89 -10.40 9.68 1.86
C MET A 89 -8.96 10.05 1.52
N TYR A 90 -8.73 10.76 0.41
CA TYR A 90 -7.41 11.26 0.06
C TYR A 90 -6.85 12.20 1.13
N LYS A 91 -7.66 13.13 1.65
CA LYS A 91 -7.24 14.03 2.74
C LYS A 91 -6.98 13.30 4.05
N LYS A 92 -7.73 12.24 4.35
CA LYS A 92 -7.48 11.36 5.49
C LYS A 92 -6.14 10.63 5.34
N ALA A 93 -5.83 10.14 4.14
CA ALA A 93 -4.54 9.51 3.84
C ALA A 93 -3.39 10.53 3.97
N GLU A 94 -3.52 11.70 3.34
CA GLU A 94 -2.53 12.78 3.39
C GLU A 94 -2.24 13.25 4.84
N ALA A 95 -3.27 13.33 5.68
CA ALA A 95 -3.14 13.71 7.09
C ALA A 95 -2.38 12.68 7.94
N SER A 96 -2.29 11.44 7.45
CA SER A 96 -1.71 10.28 8.14
C SER A 96 -0.27 9.98 7.71
N PHE A 97 0.33 10.80 6.86
CA PHE A 97 1.71 10.65 6.38
C PHE A 97 2.71 10.45 7.51
N TRP A 98 3.63 9.50 7.34
CA TRP A 98 4.77 9.22 8.20
C TRP A 98 5.97 8.74 7.37
N THR A 99 7.18 8.76 7.91
CA THR A 99 8.38 8.17 7.28
C THR A 99 9.03 7.09 8.15
N ALA A 100 9.81 6.21 7.53
CA ALA A 100 10.49 5.11 8.24
C ALA A 100 11.43 5.61 9.36
N GLU A 101 12.01 6.81 9.22
CA GLU A 101 12.87 7.42 10.23
C GLU A 101 12.14 7.81 11.52
N GLU A 102 10.81 7.92 11.51
CA GLU A 102 10.01 8.20 12.70
C GLU A 102 9.93 6.98 13.64
N VAL A 103 10.30 5.78 13.16
CA VAL A 103 10.26 4.53 13.93
C VAL A 103 11.60 4.26 14.60
N ASP A 104 11.64 4.36 15.94
CA ASP A 104 12.83 4.04 16.74
C ASP A 104 13.02 2.52 16.91
N LEU A 105 14.03 1.97 16.25
CA LEU A 105 14.43 0.55 16.36
C LEU A 105 15.56 0.30 17.37
N SER A 106 16.01 1.31 18.12
CA SER A 106 17.21 1.21 18.96
C SER A 106 17.13 0.14 20.05
N LYS A 107 15.92 -0.13 20.57
CA LYS A 107 15.67 -1.13 21.62
C LYS A 107 15.43 -2.53 21.06
N ASP A 108 15.00 -2.63 19.80
CA ASP A 108 14.53 -3.88 19.24
C ASP A 108 15.63 -4.93 19.11
N GLY A 109 16.89 -4.53 18.90
CA GLY A 109 18.01 -5.47 18.85
C GLY A 109 18.18 -6.28 20.14
N GLN A 110 18.00 -5.64 21.30
CA GLN A 110 18.07 -6.33 22.60
C GLN A 110 16.86 -7.25 22.80
N HIS A 111 15.66 -6.79 22.42
CA HIS A 111 14.46 -7.61 22.48
C HIS A 111 14.58 -8.84 21.59
N TRP A 112 15.05 -8.67 20.35
CA TRP A 112 15.25 -9.73 19.37
C TRP A 112 16.17 -10.83 19.89
N ASP A 113 17.32 -10.45 20.44
CA ASP A 113 18.29 -11.40 21.00
C ASP A 113 17.71 -12.14 22.23
N SER A 114 16.70 -11.59 22.91
CA SER A 114 16.01 -12.22 24.06
C SER A 114 14.85 -13.15 23.71
N LEU A 115 14.36 -13.10 22.46
CA LEU A 115 13.25 -13.93 22.00
C LEU A 115 13.63 -15.41 21.94
N LYS A 116 12.63 -16.29 21.88
CA LYS A 116 12.85 -17.71 21.56
C LYS A 116 13.12 -17.87 20.06
N ASP A 117 13.82 -18.95 19.71
CA ASP A 117 14.12 -19.30 18.32
C ASP A 117 12.84 -19.41 17.46
N GLU A 118 11.78 -19.98 18.02
CA GLU A 118 10.45 -20.10 17.37
C GLU A 118 9.80 -18.74 17.12
N GLU A 119 9.94 -17.79 18.04
CA GLU A 119 9.39 -16.44 17.89
C GLU A 119 10.16 -15.64 16.83
N ARG A 120 11.51 -15.75 16.84
CA ARG A 120 12.35 -15.15 15.80
C ARG A 120 12.04 -15.75 14.43
N TYR A 121 11.85 -17.06 14.35
CA TYR A 121 11.46 -17.74 13.11
C TYR A 121 10.12 -17.22 12.59
N PHE A 122 9.11 -17.13 13.46
CA PHE A 122 7.80 -16.59 13.08
C PHE A 122 7.91 -15.14 12.56
N ILE A 123 8.54 -14.25 13.34
CA ILE A 123 8.64 -12.83 12.98
C ILE A 123 9.45 -12.64 11.69
N SER A 124 10.57 -13.34 11.51
CA SER A 124 11.38 -13.18 10.29
C SER A 124 10.64 -13.59 9.04
N HIS A 125 9.82 -14.65 9.10
CA HIS A 125 9.04 -15.13 7.95
C HIS A 125 7.82 -14.24 7.68
N VAL A 126 7.18 -13.69 8.71
CA VAL A 126 6.13 -12.67 8.54
C VAL A 126 6.68 -11.43 7.85
N LEU A 127 7.84 -10.91 8.30
CA LEU A 127 8.48 -9.75 7.68
C LEU A 127 8.89 -10.02 6.22
N ALA A 128 9.38 -11.22 5.93
CA ALA A 128 9.74 -11.63 4.58
C ALA A 128 8.52 -11.70 3.65
N PHE A 129 7.38 -12.17 4.18
CA PHE A 129 6.11 -12.14 3.46
C PHE A 129 5.65 -10.73 3.14
N PHE A 130 5.67 -9.82 4.13
CA PHE A 130 5.30 -8.42 3.94
C PHE A 130 6.18 -7.72 2.89
N ALA A 131 7.51 -7.82 3.03
CA ALA A 131 8.45 -7.19 2.10
C ALA A 131 8.27 -7.65 0.64
N ALA A 132 7.80 -8.88 0.43
CA ALA A 132 7.52 -9.40 -0.91
C ALA A 132 6.13 -9.00 -1.43
N SER A 133 5.15 -8.84 -0.54
CA SER A 133 3.75 -8.60 -0.89
C SER A 133 3.50 -7.15 -1.28
N ASP A 134 4.07 -6.18 -0.57
CA ASP A 134 3.91 -4.75 -0.88
C ASP A 134 4.44 -4.43 -2.30
N GLY A 135 5.50 -5.13 -2.73
CA GLY A 135 6.00 -5.02 -4.10
C GLY A 135 4.95 -5.43 -5.15
N ILE A 136 4.20 -6.50 -4.89
CA ILE A 136 3.13 -6.99 -5.78
C ILE A 136 1.94 -6.02 -5.78
N VAL A 137 1.56 -5.51 -4.60
CA VAL A 137 0.50 -4.51 -4.43
C VAL A 137 0.81 -3.25 -5.24
N ASN A 138 2.06 -2.77 -5.15
CA ASN A 138 2.52 -1.58 -5.85
C ASN A 138 2.49 -1.75 -7.38
N GLU A 139 2.94 -2.91 -7.90
CA GLU A 139 2.82 -3.24 -9.32
C GLU A 139 1.36 -3.18 -9.80
N ASN A 140 0.41 -3.71 -9.03
CA ASN A 140 -1.02 -3.63 -9.36
C ASN A 140 -1.52 -2.16 -9.41
N LEU A 141 -1.17 -1.35 -8.42
CA LEU A 141 -1.61 0.05 -8.36
C LEU A 141 -1.10 0.85 -9.55
N VAL A 142 0.19 0.71 -9.87
CA VAL A 142 0.87 1.47 -10.93
C VAL A 142 0.44 1.03 -12.33
N GLU A 143 0.42 -0.28 -12.59
CA GLU A 143 0.17 -0.79 -13.94
C GLU A 143 -1.32 -0.87 -14.28
N ARG A 144 -2.19 -0.97 -13.26
CA ARG A 144 -3.62 -1.20 -13.47
C ARG A 144 -4.50 -0.08 -12.94
N PHE A 145 -4.71 -0.01 -11.62
CA PHE A 145 -5.78 0.85 -11.08
C PHE A 145 -5.60 2.33 -11.41
N THR A 146 -4.37 2.84 -11.36
CA THR A 146 -4.11 4.25 -11.73
C THR A 146 -4.29 4.55 -13.21
N GLN A 147 -4.10 3.55 -14.10
CA GLN A 147 -4.28 3.68 -15.54
C GLN A 147 -5.76 3.61 -15.94
N GLU A 148 -6.51 2.71 -15.29
CA GLU A 148 -7.91 2.44 -15.60
C GLU A 148 -8.85 3.50 -15.03
N VAL A 149 -8.66 3.88 -13.77
CA VAL A 149 -9.51 4.87 -13.10
C VAL A 149 -9.23 6.25 -13.67
N GLN A 150 -10.28 6.93 -14.14
CA GLN A 150 -10.21 8.24 -14.79
C GLN A 150 -10.62 9.40 -13.86
N VAL A 151 -11.16 9.09 -12.68
CA VAL A 151 -11.54 10.09 -11.68
C VAL A 151 -10.29 10.66 -11.00
N THR A 152 -10.11 11.98 -11.12
CA THR A 152 -8.93 12.70 -10.62
C THR A 152 -8.74 12.53 -9.12
N GLU A 153 -9.81 12.64 -8.33
CA GLU A 153 -9.75 12.47 -6.87
C GLU A 153 -9.26 11.09 -6.47
N ALA A 154 -9.68 10.04 -7.19
CA ALA A 154 -9.24 8.67 -6.94
C ALA A 154 -7.76 8.47 -7.33
N ARG A 155 -7.32 9.10 -8.44
CA ARG A 155 -5.89 9.12 -8.80
C ARG A 155 -5.02 9.81 -7.75
N CYS A 156 -5.53 10.85 -7.08
CA CYS A 156 -4.81 11.48 -5.97
C CYS A 156 -4.69 10.53 -4.77
N PHE A 157 -5.75 9.79 -4.44
CA PHE A 157 -5.66 8.75 -3.41
C PHE A 157 -4.62 7.69 -3.78
N TYR A 158 -4.73 7.08 -4.96
CA TYR A 158 -3.79 6.03 -5.38
C TYR A 158 -2.36 6.52 -5.50
N GLY A 159 -2.13 7.75 -5.95
CA GLY A 159 -0.79 8.34 -5.98
C GLY A 159 -0.17 8.46 -4.59
N PHE A 160 -0.99 8.76 -3.57
CA PHE A 160 -0.54 8.78 -2.18
C PHE A 160 -0.37 7.38 -1.60
N GLN A 161 -1.29 6.45 -1.90
CA GLN A 161 -1.16 5.04 -1.54
C GLN A 161 0.16 4.46 -2.05
N ILE A 162 0.49 4.62 -3.34
CA ILE A 162 1.77 4.19 -3.94
C ILE A 162 2.98 4.76 -3.17
N ALA A 163 2.91 6.02 -2.74
CA ALA A 163 3.98 6.61 -1.95
C ALA A 163 4.12 5.94 -0.57
N MET A 164 3.00 5.63 0.09
CA MET A 164 2.99 4.92 1.37
C MET A 164 3.44 3.47 1.24
N GLU A 165 3.05 2.73 0.20
CA GLU A 165 3.53 1.36 -0.08
C GLU A 165 5.05 1.29 -0.20
N ASN A 166 5.68 2.33 -0.79
CA ASN A 166 7.13 2.42 -0.86
C ASN A 166 7.77 2.61 0.53
N ILE A 167 7.13 3.40 1.40
CA ILE A 167 7.56 3.62 2.79
C ILE A 167 7.37 2.34 3.61
N HIS A 168 6.28 1.59 3.41
CA HIS A 168 6.06 0.29 4.04
C HIS A 168 7.14 -0.71 3.63
N SER A 169 7.42 -0.80 2.33
CA SER A 169 8.49 -1.64 1.77
C SER A 169 9.87 -1.30 2.35
N GLU A 170 10.18 -0.01 2.51
CA GLU A 170 11.39 0.47 3.19
C GLU A 170 11.41 0.04 4.66
N MET A 171 10.30 0.24 5.38
CA MET A 171 10.18 -0.10 6.79
C MET A 171 10.40 -1.61 7.01
N TYR A 172 9.76 -2.48 6.23
CA TYR A 172 9.98 -3.94 6.32
C TYR A 172 11.43 -4.33 6.00
N SER A 173 12.03 -3.68 5.00
CA SER A 173 13.45 -3.90 4.67
C SER A 173 14.38 -3.47 5.81
N LEU A 174 14.08 -2.35 6.48
CA LEU A 174 14.82 -1.86 7.63
C LEU A 174 14.68 -2.81 8.84
N LEU A 175 13.47 -3.33 9.11
CA LEU A 175 13.23 -4.32 10.16
C LEU A 175 14.04 -5.60 9.91
N ILE A 176 13.99 -6.16 8.69
CA ILE A 176 14.79 -7.34 8.31
C ILE A 176 16.29 -7.06 8.47
N ASN A 177 16.77 -5.91 7.99
CA ASN A 177 18.18 -5.54 8.11
C ASN A 177 18.64 -5.37 9.57
N THR A 178 17.76 -4.90 10.43
CA THR A 178 18.05 -4.69 11.86
C THR A 178 18.11 -6.02 12.62
N TYR A 179 17.19 -6.95 12.32
CA TYR A 179 17.06 -8.19 13.09
C TYR A 179 17.96 -9.32 12.56
N ILE A 180 18.15 -9.40 11.23
CA ILE A 180 18.82 -10.51 10.57
C ILE A 180 20.27 -10.15 10.26
N LYS A 181 21.17 -10.47 11.20
CA LYS A 181 22.59 -10.12 11.12
C LYS A 181 23.33 -10.83 9.97
N LYS A 182 22.90 -12.04 9.58
CA LYS A 182 23.59 -12.86 8.57
C LYS A 182 23.14 -12.49 7.14
N PRO A 183 24.06 -12.07 6.24
CA PRO A 183 23.70 -11.70 4.87
C PRO A 183 22.98 -12.81 4.07
N ALA A 184 23.44 -14.06 4.20
CA ALA A 184 22.83 -15.19 3.50
C ALA A 184 21.38 -15.47 3.94
N GLU A 185 21.08 -15.24 5.22
CA GLU A 185 19.72 -15.37 5.76
C GLU A 185 18.82 -14.24 5.28
N ARG A 186 19.35 -13.00 5.21
CA ARG A 186 18.64 -11.87 4.60
C ARG A 186 18.30 -12.14 3.14
N GLU A 187 19.26 -12.62 2.36
CA GLU A 187 19.03 -12.95 0.94
C GLU A 187 17.96 -14.05 0.78
N TYR A 188 17.98 -15.07 1.63
CA TYR A 188 16.95 -16.11 1.65
C TYR A 188 15.54 -15.55 1.92
N LEU A 189 15.42 -14.63 2.88
CA LEU A 189 14.15 -14.00 3.26
C LEU A 189 13.67 -13.00 2.20
N PHE A 190 14.55 -12.18 1.62
CA PHE A 190 14.16 -11.27 0.53
C PHE A 190 13.70 -12.01 -0.74
N ASN A 191 14.10 -13.27 -0.90
CA ASN A 191 13.67 -14.14 -2.00
C ASN A 191 12.44 -14.99 -1.64
N ALA A 192 11.65 -14.60 -0.62
CA ALA A 192 10.55 -15.38 -0.05
C ALA A 192 9.57 -15.97 -1.07
N ILE A 193 9.23 -15.27 -2.15
CA ILE A 193 8.32 -15.79 -3.18
C ILE A 193 8.90 -17.06 -3.85
N GLU A 194 10.21 -17.11 -4.04
CA GLU A 194 10.89 -18.26 -4.66
C GLU A 194 11.29 -19.32 -3.62
N THR A 195 11.52 -18.92 -2.36
CA THR A 195 12.08 -19.79 -1.32
C THR A 195 11.05 -20.36 -0.34
N LEU A 196 9.90 -19.71 -0.16
CA LEU A 196 8.85 -20.06 0.80
C LEU A 196 7.54 -20.43 0.08
N PRO A 197 7.17 -21.73 0.06
CA PRO A 197 5.95 -22.19 -0.61
C PRO A 197 4.66 -21.51 -0.13
N CYS A 198 4.60 -21.15 1.16
CA CYS A 198 3.44 -20.51 1.76
C CYS A 198 3.26 -19.06 1.32
N VAL A 199 4.37 -18.33 1.11
CA VAL A 199 4.37 -16.98 0.53
C VAL A 199 4.00 -17.06 -0.95
N LYS A 200 4.51 -18.06 -1.66
CA LYS A 200 4.22 -18.28 -3.07
C LYS A 200 2.72 -18.43 -3.35
N LYS A 201 1.97 -19.20 -2.54
CA LYS A 201 0.54 -19.40 -2.77
C LYS A 201 -0.26 -18.09 -2.71
N LYS A 202 0.04 -17.22 -1.74
CA LYS A 202 -0.56 -15.88 -1.62
C LYS A 202 -0.15 -14.97 -2.78
N ALA A 203 1.13 -14.95 -3.10
CA ALA A 203 1.67 -14.16 -4.21
C ALA A 203 1.04 -14.59 -5.55
N ASP A 204 0.97 -15.88 -5.84
CA ASP A 204 0.36 -16.43 -7.05
C ASP A 204 -1.12 -16.06 -7.13
N TRP A 205 -1.87 -16.11 -6.02
CA TRP A 205 -3.27 -15.67 -5.98
C TRP A 205 -3.40 -14.17 -6.33
N ALA A 206 -2.58 -13.31 -5.72
CA ALA A 206 -2.61 -11.87 -5.98
C ALA A 206 -2.23 -11.56 -7.43
N ILE A 207 -1.11 -12.11 -7.91
CA ILE A 207 -0.62 -11.95 -9.29
C ILE A 207 -1.67 -12.42 -10.31
N ASN A 208 -2.39 -13.51 -10.03
CA ASN A 208 -3.46 -13.97 -10.91
C ASN A 208 -4.54 -12.89 -11.08
N TRP A 209 -4.96 -12.19 -10.03
CA TRP A 209 -5.97 -11.12 -10.13
C TRP A 209 -5.45 -9.87 -10.84
N ILE A 210 -4.16 -9.57 -10.72
CA ILE A 210 -3.50 -8.48 -11.46
C ILE A 210 -3.51 -8.79 -12.96
N GLY A 211 -3.01 -9.98 -13.33
CA GLY A 211 -2.84 -10.40 -14.72
C GLY A 211 -4.10 -10.92 -15.42
N ASN A 212 -5.20 -11.16 -14.70
CA ASN A 212 -6.43 -11.71 -15.28
C ASN A 212 -7.14 -10.67 -16.15
N GLN A 213 -6.99 -10.81 -17.47
CA GLN A 213 -7.65 -9.96 -18.47
C GLN A 213 -9.17 -10.26 -18.61
N ASN A 214 -9.63 -11.41 -18.13
CA ASN A 214 -11.05 -11.78 -18.19
C ASN A 214 -11.83 -11.32 -16.96
N ALA A 215 -11.14 -10.89 -15.89
CA ALA A 215 -11.80 -10.38 -14.69
C ALA A 215 -12.28 -8.94 -14.89
N GLY A 216 -13.53 -8.68 -14.52
CA GLY A 216 -14.09 -7.34 -14.54
C GLY A 216 -13.41 -6.43 -13.51
N PHE A 217 -13.52 -5.11 -13.70
CA PHE A 217 -12.94 -4.15 -12.76
C PHE A 217 -13.48 -4.34 -11.33
N GLY A 218 -14.78 -4.59 -11.18
CA GLY A 218 -15.39 -4.83 -9.86
C GLY A 218 -14.87 -6.08 -9.14
N GLU A 219 -14.60 -7.17 -9.88
CA GLU A 219 -14.00 -8.38 -9.32
C GLU A 219 -12.56 -8.10 -8.83
N ARG A 220 -11.78 -7.36 -9.62
CA ARG A 220 -10.43 -6.94 -9.22
C ARG A 220 -10.42 -6.03 -8.00
N VAL A 221 -11.38 -5.11 -7.89
CA VAL A 221 -11.51 -4.24 -6.70
C VAL A 221 -11.78 -5.07 -5.44
N VAL A 222 -12.64 -6.10 -5.54
CA VAL A 222 -12.89 -7.03 -4.42
C VAL A 222 -11.66 -7.86 -4.08
N ALA A 223 -10.97 -8.40 -5.09
CA ALA A 223 -9.73 -9.14 -4.88
C ALA A 223 -8.67 -8.26 -4.22
N PHE A 224 -8.54 -7.01 -4.65
CA PHE A 224 -7.63 -6.04 -4.05
C PHE A 224 -7.97 -5.73 -2.60
N ALA A 225 -9.26 -5.48 -2.30
CA ALA A 225 -9.71 -5.27 -0.93
C ALA A 225 -9.42 -6.49 -0.04
N ALA A 226 -9.44 -7.71 -0.60
CA ALA A 226 -9.07 -8.93 0.12
C ALA A 226 -7.54 -9.04 0.36
N VAL A 227 -6.69 -8.55 -0.55
CA VAL A 227 -5.24 -8.47 -0.30
C VAL A 227 -4.97 -7.53 0.87
N GLU A 228 -5.43 -6.28 0.78
CA GLU A 228 -5.22 -5.24 1.79
C GLU A 228 -5.88 -5.59 3.14
N GLY A 229 -7.09 -6.17 3.08
CA GLY A 229 -7.94 -6.37 4.26
C GLY A 229 -7.84 -7.75 4.92
N ILE A 230 -7.56 -8.82 4.16
CA ILE A 230 -7.57 -10.21 4.67
C ILE A 230 -6.15 -10.80 4.74
N PHE A 231 -5.36 -10.71 3.66
CA PHE A 231 -4.05 -11.39 3.60
C PHE A 231 -2.99 -10.88 4.57
N PHE A 232 -3.20 -9.68 5.13
CA PHE A 232 -2.34 -9.12 6.16
C PHE A 232 -2.96 -9.17 7.57
N SER A 233 -4.27 -9.42 7.66
CA SER A 233 -5.04 -9.26 8.91
C SER A 233 -4.50 -10.10 10.06
N GLY A 234 -4.19 -11.37 9.82
CA GLY A 234 -3.74 -12.26 10.88
C GLY A 234 -2.27 -12.02 11.26
N SER A 235 -1.43 -11.60 10.31
CA SER A 235 -0.05 -11.15 10.58
C SER A 235 -0.04 -9.89 11.46
N PHE A 236 -0.92 -8.91 11.18
CA PHE A 236 -1.07 -7.73 12.03
C PHE A 236 -1.54 -8.10 13.44
N ALA A 237 -2.55 -8.97 13.56
CA ALA A 237 -3.02 -9.46 14.86
C ALA A 237 -1.91 -10.21 15.63
N ALA A 238 -1.06 -10.97 14.94
CA ALA A 238 0.08 -11.66 15.52
C ALA A 238 1.16 -10.71 16.04
N ILE A 239 1.42 -9.59 15.35
CA ILE A 239 2.36 -8.57 15.86
C ILE A 239 1.73 -7.79 17.02
N PHE A 240 0.44 -7.49 16.99
CA PHE A 240 -0.27 -6.91 18.13
C PHE A 240 -0.28 -7.79 19.38
N TRP A 241 -0.25 -9.11 19.20
CA TRP A 241 -0.02 -10.03 20.31
C TRP A 241 1.36 -9.83 20.96
N LEU A 242 2.41 -9.55 20.18
CA LEU A 242 3.73 -9.19 20.73
C LEU A 242 3.68 -7.87 21.51
N LYS A 243 2.90 -6.89 21.03
CA LYS A 243 2.65 -5.63 21.76
C LYS A 243 1.99 -5.90 23.11
N LYS A 244 0.97 -6.77 23.17
CA LYS A 244 0.32 -7.18 24.44
C LYS A 244 1.31 -7.79 25.43
N ARG A 245 2.37 -8.42 24.92
CA ARG A 245 3.46 -9.02 25.72
C ARG A 245 4.60 -8.04 26.04
N GLY A 246 4.56 -6.81 25.55
CA GLY A 246 5.60 -5.79 25.76
C GLY A 246 6.91 -6.07 25.01
N LEU A 247 6.83 -6.69 23.83
CA LEU A 247 8.00 -7.10 23.04
C LEU A 247 8.12 -6.27 21.75
N MET A 248 9.36 -6.09 21.26
CA MET A 248 9.68 -5.49 19.97
C MET A 248 8.99 -4.13 19.73
N PRO A 249 9.26 -3.10 20.57
CA PRO A 249 8.52 -1.84 20.53
C PRO A 249 8.55 -1.16 19.15
N GLY A 250 9.69 -1.17 18.46
CA GLY A 250 9.84 -0.62 17.12
C GLY A 250 8.99 -1.36 16.08
N LEU A 251 9.06 -2.69 16.05
CA LEU A 251 8.19 -3.55 15.21
C LEU A 251 6.71 -3.28 15.46
N THR A 252 6.30 -3.21 16.73
CA THR A 252 4.88 -3.05 17.06
C THR A 252 4.36 -1.66 16.72
N PHE A 253 5.20 -0.63 16.86
CA PHE A 253 4.84 0.74 16.49
C PHE A 253 4.74 0.92 14.98
N SER A 254 5.68 0.39 14.20
CA SER A 254 5.54 0.42 12.73
C SER A 254 4.32 -0.38 12.25
N ASN A 255 4.02 -1.51 12.89
CA ASN A 255 2.80 -2.29 12.61
C ASN A 255 1.51 -1.49 12.88
N GLU A 256 1.48 -0.61 13.88
CA GLU A 256 0.33 0.28 14.11
C GLU A 256 0.12 1.25 12.95
N LEU A 257 1.21 1.86 12.47
CA LEU A 257 1.15 2.80 11.36
C LEU A 257 0.71 2.10 10.07
N ILE A 258 1.33 0.96 9.74
CA ILE A 258 1.04 0.21 8.53
C ILE A 258 -0.38 -0.36 8.56
N SER A 259 -0.78 -1.04 9.64
CA SER A 259 -2.14 -1.62 9.71
C SER A 259 -3.27 -0.58 9.66
N ARG A 260 -3.00 0.66 10.12
CA ARG A 260 -3.92 1.79 9.94
C ARG A 260 -4.01 2.21 8.48
N ASP A 261 -2.89 2.29 7.78
CA ASP A 261 -2.83 2.65 6.36
C ASP A 261 -3.54 1.58 5.51
N GLU A 262 -3.26 0.30 5.71
CA GLU A 262 -3.95 -0.83 5.03
C GLU A 262 -5.45 -0.83 5.29
N GLY A 263 -5.87 -0.50 6.51
CA GLY A 263 -7.28 -0.32 6.84
C GLY A 263 -7.93 0.78 5.98
N LEU A 264 -7.24 1.91 5.80
CA LEU A 264 -7.72 3.01 4.95
C LEU A 264 -7.72 2.65 3.47
N HIS A 265 -6.74 1.87 3.00
CA HIS A 265 -6.70 1.38 1.61
C HIS A 265 -7.85 0.40 1.33
N CYS A 266 -8.14 -0.51 2.27
CA CYS A 266 -9.28 -1.42 2.21
C CYS A 266 -10.62 -0.66 2.19
N ASP A 267 -10.78 0.34 3.08
CA ASP A 267 -11.94 1.24 3.09
C ASP A 267 -12.12 1.94 1.73
N PHE A 268 -11.01 2.38 1.13
CA PHE A 268 -11.02 3.05 -0.16
C PHE A 268 -11.42 2.11 -1.29
N ALA A 269 -10.93 0.87 -1.31
CA ALA A 269 -11.37 -0.15 -2.25
C ALA A 269 -12.89 -0.42 -2.13
N CYS A 270 -13.42 -0.48 -0.91
CA CYS A 270 -14.86 -0.58 -0.67
C CYS A 270 -15.63 0.66 -1.15
N LEU A 271 -15.06 1.86 -1.01
CA LEU A 271 -15.65 3.09 -1.56
C LEU A 271 -15.68 3.06 -3.10
N MET A 272 -14.61 2.59 -3.74
CA MET A 272 -14.58 2.40 -5.20
C MET A 272 -15.63 1.39 -5.65
N PHE A 273 -15.76 0.29 -4.92
CA PHE A 273 -16.79 -0.71 -5.17
C PHE A 273 -18.21 -0.12 -5.08
N LYS A 274 -18.48 0.76 -4.11
CA LYS A 274 -19.79 1.43 -3.98
C LYS A 274 -20.14 2.28 -5.21
N HIS A 275 -19.16 2.97 -5.79
CA HIS A 275 -19.30 3.81 -6.99
C HIS A 275 -19.44 3.03 -8.30
N LEU A 276 -19.27 1.70 -8.30
CA LEU A 276 -19.51 0.88 -9.49
C LEU A 276 -21.00 0.75 -9.79
N VAL A 277 -21.34 0.80 -11.07
CA VAL A 277 -22.70 0.55 -11.56
C VAL A 277 -22.92 -0.95 -11.71
N ASN A 278 -22.03 -1.62 -12.43
CA ASN A 278 -22.08 -3.05 -12.75
C ASN A 278 -21.23 -3.82 -11.74
N LYS A 279 -21.80 -4.08 -10.56
CA LYS A 279 -21.15 -4.86 -9.51
C LYS A 279 -21.17 -6.37 -9.83
N PRO A 280 -20.10 -7.13 -9.49
CA PRO A 280 -20.12 -8.58 -9.56
C PRO A 280 -21.23 -9.18 -8.68
N SER A 281 -21.64 -10.41 -9.00
CA SER A 281 -22.68 -11.10 -8.22
C SER A 281 -22.21 -11.39 -6.79
N ALA A 282 -23.18 -11.54 -5.88
CA ALA A 282 -22.89 -11.89 -4.49
C ALA A 282 -22.15 -13.23 -4.38
N GLU A 283 -22.43 -14.17 -5.28
CA GLU A 283 -21.75 -15.46 -5.36
C GLU A 283 -20.27 -15.29 -5.72
N THR A 284 -19.95 -14.50 -6.75
CA THR A 284 -18.57 -14.23 -7.15
C THR A 284 -17.80 -13.53 -6.02
N VAL A 285 -18.38 -12.50 -5.40
CA VAL A 285 -17.74 -11.80 -4.27
C VAL A 285 -17.48 -12.77 -3.12
N THR A 286 -18.47 -13.59 -2.76
CA THR A 286 -18.33 -14.59 -1.70
C THR A 286 -17.23 -15.60 -2.00
N GLU A 287 -17.10 -16.04 -3.26
CA GLU A 287 -16.06 -16.97 -3.68
C GLU A 287 -14.66 -16.34 -3.56
N ILE A 288 -14.47 -15.10 -4.01
CA ILE A 288 -13.19 -14.39 -3.90
C ILE A 288 -12.76 -14.28 -2.42
N ILE A 289 -13.69 -13.85 -1.56
CA ILE A 289 -13.43 -13.67 -0.12
C ILE A 289 -13.14 -15.02 0.57
N ARG A 290 -13.90 -16.07 0.27
CA ARG A 290 -13.66 -17.41 0.85
C ARG A 290 -12.30 -17.96 0.46
N ASN A 291 -11.91 -17.86 -0.81
CA ASN A 291 -10.58 -18.28 -1.26
C ASN A 291 -9.48 -17.52 -0.50
N ALA A 292 -9.65 -16.20 -0.31
CA ALA A 292 -8.68 -15.42 0.44
C ALA A 292 -8.58 -15.86 1.92
N VAL A 293 -9.72 -16.12 2.57
CA VAL A 293 -9.77 -16.63 3.96
C VAL A 293 -9.09 -17.98 4.09
N GLU A 294 -9.37 -18.93 3.19
CA GLU A 294 -8.77 -20.27 3.25
C GLU A 294 -7.24 -20.20 3.13
N ILE A 295 -6.73 -19.38 2.22
CA ILE A 295 -5.29 -19.16 2.05
C ILE A 295 -4.67 -18.52 3.30
N GLU A 296 -5.34 -17.54 3.90
CA GLU A 296 -4.86 -16.86 5.11
C GLU A 296 -4.85 -17.79 6.33
N GLN A 297 -5.89 -18.61 6.48
CA GLN A 297 -5.97 -19.60 7.55
C GLN A 297 -4.88 -20.66 7.42
N GLU A 298 -4.63 -21.19 6.22
CA GLU A 298 -3.54 -22.13 5.96
C GLU A 298 -2.17 -21.49 6.29
N PHE A 299 -1.97 -20.23 5.88
CA PHE A 299 -0.73 -19.51 6.14
C PHE A 299 -0.42 -19.42 7.65
N LEU A 300 -1.40 -19.07 8.48
CA LEU A 300 -1.18 -18.81 9.92
C LEU A 300 -1.43 -20.00 10.85
N THR A 301 -1.91 -21.12 10.32
CA THR A 301 -2.16 -22.31 11.14
C THR A 301 -1.38 -23.55 10.73
N GLU A 302 -0.92 -23.61 9.48
CA GLU A 302 -0.17 -24.74 8.96
C GLU A 302 1.25 -24.34 8.56
N ALA A 303 1.38 -23.35 7.67
CA ALA A 303 2.69 -23.00 7.12
C ALA A 303 3.57 -22.20 8.08
N LEU A 304 2.99 -21.20 8.73
CA LEU A 304 3.63 -20.37 9.74
C LEU A 304 2.73 -20.28 10.98
N PRO A 305 2.63 -21.38 11.77
CA PRO A 305 1.64 -21.46 12.82
C PRO A 305 1.84 -20.39 13.90
N VAL A 306 0.78 -19.63 14.20
CA VAL A 306 0.79 -18.63 15.29
C VAL A 306 1.04 -19.22 16.68
N LYS A 307 0.97 -20.55 16.81
CA LYS A 307 1.39 -21.29 18.01
C LYS A 307 2.86 -21.03 18.36
N LEU A 308 3.71 -20.72 17.37
CA LEU A 308 5.14 -20.39 17.56
C LEU A 308 5.36 -19.15 18.44
N ILE A 309 4.39 -18.23 18.47
CA ILE A 309 4.40 -17.03 19.34
C ILE A 309 3.43 -17.16 20.53
N GLY A 310 2.88 -18.35 20.76
CA GLY A 310 1.98 -18.65 21.86
C GLY A 310 0.52 -18.26 21.65
N MET A 311 0.07 -18.04 20.41
CA MET A 311 -1.34 -17.82 20.10
C MET A 311 -2.09 -19.13 19.79
N ASN A 312 -3.41 -19.10 19.88
CA ASN A 312 -4.27 -20.22 19.52
C ASN A 312 -4.67 -20.15 18.02
N CYS A 313 -4.35 -21.20 17.27
CA CYS A 313 -4.65 -21.28 15.83
C CYS A 313 -6.15 -21.21 15.52
N GLU A 314 -7.02 -21.80 16.35
CA GLU A 314 -8.48 -21.77 16.14
C GLU A 314 -9.04 -20.35 16.36
N LEU A 315 -8.52 -19.62 17.35
CA LEU A 315 -8.86 -18.21 17.54
C LEU A 315 -8.34 -17.36 16.37
N MET A 316 -7.18 -17.68 15.80
CA MET A 316 -6.70 -16.97 14.60
C MET A 316 -7.61 -17.22 13.40
N LYS A 317 -8.06 -18.47 13.18
CA LYS A 317 -9.04 -18.78 12.12
C LYS A 317 -10.33 -17.99 12.29
N GLN A 318 -10.88 -17.97 13.50
CA GLN A 318 -12.08 -17.20 13.83
C GLN A 318 -11.87 -15.70 13.62
N TYR A 319 -10.70 -15.15 13.94
CA TYR A 319 -10.39 -13.74 13.70
C TYR A 319 -10.36 -13.40 12.20
N ILE A 320 -9.74 -14.24 11.38
CA ILE A 320 -9.71 -14.05 9.92
C ILE A 320 -11.14 -14.08 9.35
N GLU A 321 -11.98 -15.00 9.81
CA GLU A 321 -13.40 -15.08 9.44
C GLU A 321 -14.19 -13.84 9.87
N PHE A 322 -13.93 -13.32 11.06
CA PHE A 322 -14.52 -12.07 11.55
C PHE A 322 -14.14 -10.87 10.65
N VAL A 323 -12.88 -10.77 10.26
CA VAL A 323 -12.40 -9.71 9.34
C VAL A 323 -13.06 -9.84 7.97
N ALA A 324 -13.16 -11.05 7.44
CA ALA A 324 -13.83 -11.31 6.17
C ALA A 324 -15.32 -10.94 6.20
N ASP A 325 -16.02 -11.24 7.30
CA ASP A 325 -17.40 -10.82 7.50
C ASP A 325 -17.56 -9.29 7.56
N ARG A 326 -16.60 -8.59 8.18
CA ARG A 326 -16.59 -7.13 8.21
C ARG A 326 -16.43 -6.56 6.79
N LEU A 327 -15.47 -7.09 6.01
CA LEU A 327 -15.26 -6.70 4.62
C LEU A 327 -16.51 -6.96 3.76
N MET A 328 -17.16 -8.11 3.93
CA MET A 328 -18.42 -8.42 3.24
C MET A 328 -19.50 -7.38 3.53
N LEU A 329 -19.65 -6.93 4.78
CA LEU A 329 -20.59 -5.88 5.13
C LEU A 329 -20.23 -4.52 4.52
N GLU A 330 -18.94 -4.16 4.50
CA GLU A 330 -18.46 -2.89 3.92
C GLU A 330 -18.67 -2.83 2.40
N LEU A 331 -18.55 -3.98 1.72
CA LEU A 331 -18.89 -4.16 0.31
C LEU A 331 -20.41 -4.20 0.05
N GLY A 332 -21.24 -4.23 1.09
CA GLY A 332 -22.71 -4.20 0.99
C GLY A 332 -23.38 -5.57 0.91
N PHE A 333 -22.68 -6.64 1.28
CA PHE A 333 -23.19 -8.01 1.29
C PHE A 333 -23.46 -8.53 2.71
N THR A 334 -24.03 -9.73 2.82
CA THR A 334 -24.28 -10.39 4.11
C THR A 334 -23.07 -11.16 4.60
N LYS A 335 -22.91 -11.25 5.92
CA LYS A 335 -21.91 -12.11 6.58
C LYS A 335 -21.95 -13.56 6.10
N ILE A 336 -20.78 -14.15 5.93
CA ILE A 336 -20.54 -15.54 5.53
C ILE A 336 -20.45 -16.44 6.77
N TYR A 337 -19.60 -16.06 7.74
CA TYR A 337 -19.18 -16.93 8.85
C TYR A 337 -19.99 -16.69 10.13
N ARG A 338 -20.43 -15.46 10.34
CA ARG A 338 -21.21 -14.97 11.49
C ARG A 338 -20.52 -15.21 12.83
N VAL A 339 -19.21 -15.01 12.84
CA VAL A 339 -18.38 -15.16 14.05
C VAL A 339 -18.10 -13.81 14.70
N GLU A 340 -17.76 -13.85 15.98
CA GLU A 340 -17.34 -12.68 16.77
C GLU A 340 -15.82 -12.55 16.79
N ASN A 341 -15.31 -11.35 17.10
CA ASN A 341 -13.89 -11.12 17.28
C ASN A 341 -13.37 -11.86 18.52
N PRO A 342 -12.40 -12.79 18.39
CA PRO A 342 -11.86 -13.53 19.53
C PRO A 342 -10.75 -12.76 20.28
N PHE A 343 -10.25 -11.64 19.75
CA PHE A 343 -9.10 -10.91 20.28
C PHE A 343 -9.50 -9.56 20.87
N ASP A 344 -9.61 -9.52 22.19
CA ASP A 344 -9.87 -8.32 23.01
C ASP A 344 -8.88 -7.17 22.74
N PHE A 345 -7.61 -7.50 22.50
CA PHE A 345 -6.56 -6.51 22.25
C PHE A 345 -6.76 -5.78 20.93
N MET A 346 -7.37 -6.42 19.93
CA MET A 346 -7.65 -5.78 18.63
C MET A 346 -8.70 -4.67 18.74
N GLU A 347 -9.62 -4.74 19.71
CA GLU A 347 -10.60 -3.67 19.95
C GLU A 347 -9.97 -2.47 20.64
N ASN A 348 -9.01 -2.71 21.55
CA ASN A 348 -8.33 -1.65 22.31
C ASN A 348 -7.38 -0.82 21.44
N ILE A 349 -6.90 -1.37 20.33
CA ILE A 349 -5.98 -0.71 19.41
C ILE A 349 -6.75 0.19 18.42
N SER A 350 -7.97 -0.17 18.04
CA SER A 350 -8.85 0.69 17.24
C SER A 350 -9.34 1.95 17.98
N LEU A 351 -9.09 2.06 19.29
CA LEU A 351 -9.34 3.28 20.05
C LEU A 351 -8.21 4.28 19.82
N GLU A 352 -8.32 5.07 18.76
CA GLU A 352 -7.54 6.30 18.57
C GLU A 352 -7.50 7.10 19.90
N GLY A 353 -6.30 7.34 20.44
CA GLY A 353 -6.07 8.36 21.47
C GLY A 353 -6.08 7.95 22.95
N LYS A 354 -5.84 6.68 23.31
CA LYS A 354 -5.57 6.29 24.72
C LYS A 354 -4.12 5.87 24.98
N THR A 355 -3.16 6.70 24.57
CA THR A 355 -1.80 6.64 25.15
C THR A 355 -1.67 7.63 26.30
N ASN A 356 -1.04 7.19 27.40
CA ASN A 356 -0.85 8.03 28.59
C ASN A 356 -0.02 9.27 28.22
N PHE A 357 -0.46 10.45 28.67
CA PHE A 357 0.15 11.75 28.35
C PHE A 357 1.67 11.83 28.63
N PHE A 358 2.23 10.95 29.46
CA PHE A 358 3.66 10.85 29.79
C PHE A 358 4.47 9.93 28.86
N GLU A 359 3.84 9.16 27.97
CA GLU A 359 4.49 8.31 26.97
C GLU A 359 4.64 9.02 25.61
N LYS A 360 4.20 10.28 25.50
CA LYS A 360 4.26 11.06 24.25
C LYS A 360 5.70 11.36 23.82
N ARG A 361 6.17 10.62 22.82
CA ARG A 361 6.95 11.16 21.70
C ARG A 361 6.49 10.52 20.37
N VAL A 362 5.94 11.36 19.50
CA VAL A 362 5.82 11.23 18.02
C VAL A 362 4.85 10.17 17.42
N GLY A 363 3.85 9.67 18.14
CA GLY A 363 2.88 8.71 17.56
C GLY A 363 1.58 9.30 16.98
N GLU A 364 1.19 10.51 17.38
CA GLU A 364 -0.18 11.04 17.16
C GLU A 364 -0.18 12.36 16.38
N TYR A 365 0.62 12.51 15.33
CA TYR A 365 0.51 13.69 14.46
C TYR A 365 -0.56 13.47 13.39
N GLN A 366 -1.77 14.00 13.61
CA GLN A 366 -2.50 14.55 12.47
C GLN A 366 -1.79 15.86 12.09
N ARG A 367 -1.31 15.98 10.85
CA ARG A 367 -0.70 17.24 10.41
C ARG A 367 -1.71 18.38 10.52
N MET A 368 -1.42 19.31 11.43
CA MET A 368 -2.20 20.53 11.66
C MET A 368 -2.45 21.26 10.33
N GLY A 369 -3.72 21.46 9.97
CA GLY A 369 -4.12 22.20 8.77
C GLY A 369 -4.79 21.37 7.67
N VAL A 370 -4.64 20.04 7.65
CA VAL A 370 -5.21 19.19 6.57
C VAL A 370 -6.72 18.96 6.74
N MET A 371 -7.21 18.93 7.99
CA MET A 371 -8.63 18.73 8.33
C MET A 371 -9.29 19.92 9.05
N SER A 372 -8.55 20.98 9.36
CA SER A 372 -9.12 22.15 10.07
C SER A 372 -10.04 22.94 9.15
N GLY A 373 -11.30 23.14 9.56
CA GLY A 373 -12.19 24.07 8.89
C GLY A 373 -11.69 25.51 9.04
N SER A 374 -12.04 26.39 8.10
CA SER A 374 -11.66 27.81 8.12
C SER A 374 -12.15 28.58 9.36
N THR A 375 -12.98 27.98 10.20
CA THR A 375 -13.48 28.52 11.46
C THR A 375 -12.65 28.13 12.70
N ASP A 376 -11.79 27.10 12.62
CA ASP A 376 -11.07 26.57 13.80
C ASP A 376 -9.84 27.41 14.20
N ASN A 377 -9.43 28.37 13.36
CA ASN A 377 -8.33 29.30 13.65
C ASN A 377 -8.82 30.64 14.21
N THR A 378 -9.85 30.65 15.06
CA THR A 378 -10.23 31.87 15.78
C THR A 378 -9.49 31.98 17.11
N PHE A 379 -8.44 32.80 17.13
CA PHE A 379 -7.77 33.23 18.36
C PHE A 379 -8.75 34.07 19.20
N ARG A 380 -9.13 33.57 20.38
CA ARG A 380 -9.96 34.28 21.37
C ARG A 380 -9.11 34.66 22.58
N LEU A 381 -9.19 35.92 23.00
CA LEU A 381 -8.39 36.54 24.07
C LEU A 381 -9.14 36.61 25.41
N ASP A 382 -10.31 35.99 25.47
CA ASP A 382 -11.34 36.19 26.48
C ASP A 382 -11.54 34.95 27.36
N ALA A 383 -10.45 34.25 27.68
CA ALA A 383 -10.46 33.25 28.75
C ALA A 383 -10.09 33.95 30.07
N ASP A 384 -11.07 34.10 30.96
CA ASP A 384 -10.85 34.54 32.34
C ASP A 384 -9.94 33.54 33.07
N PHE A 385 -8.86 34.05 33.66
CA PHE A 385 -7.79 33.30 34.34
C PHE A 385 -8.20 32.64 35.65
#